data_AF-A0A7S0S871-F1
#
_entry.id   AF-A0A7S0S871-F1
#
_cell.length_a   1.000
_cell.length_b   1.000
_cell.length_c   1.000
_cell.angle_alpha   90.00
_cell.angle_beta   90.00
_cell.angle_gamma   90.00
#
_symmetry.space_group_name_H-M   'P 1'
#
loop_
_entity.id
_entity.type
_entity.pdbx_description
1 polymer ?
#
loop_
_entity_poly.entity_id
_entity_poly.type
_entity_poly.pdbx_seq_one_letter_code
_entity_poly.pdbx_strand_id
1 'polypeptide(L)'
;QDSVSMEDFLRANGLEEYYPRFMAQGADALEDVRGQRGVDDLLDSVGMTANPGHVRTFKTALSASGGGGDGKKKRKKGAAPDPNEPGLDPAEAIRQAMAASKHRGGGSLGGGAWRDDNAARPTAAGRAGLGVNGDAVVGSINTRIGLAEEAEIHDILRHFRSQDFLRMLGLPGAPVDTYGKVEWQNHMVNKPGEVAMKSKVMCLRVEPSRNPSPLAADAYAAVIEAARVLQDKEAKKPILTLAVQRRVDDM
;
A
#
# COMPACT_ATOMS: atom_id res chain seq x y z
N GLN A 1 23.84 27.22 14.31
CA GLN A 1 22.65 26.35 14.42
C GLN A 1 23.21 24.96 14.56
N ASP A 2 23.01 24.34 15.72
CA ASP A 2 23.54 23.00 15.96
C ASP A 2 22.79 22.03 15.06
N SER A 3 23.53 21.32 14.21
CA SER A 3 22.97 20.29 13.34
C SER A 3 22.39 19.18 14.22
N VAL A 4 21.09 18.92 14.07
CA VAL A 4 20.44 17.82 14.79
C VAL A 4 20.99 16.51 14.23
N SER A 5 21.65 15.73 15.10
CA SER A 5 22.12 14.39 14.78
C SER A 5 20.96 13.52 14.31
N MET A 6 21.19 12.70 13.27
CA MET A 6 20.19 11.72 12.81
C MET A 6 19.83 10.72 13.91
N GLU A 7 20.78 10.37 14.78
CA GLU A 7 20.56 9.45 15.90
C GLU A 7 19.53 10.01 16.89
N ASP A 8 19.73 11.26 17.32
CA ASP A 8 18.86 11.93 18.29
C ASP A 8 17.47 12.18 17.70
N PHE A 9 17.39 12.52 16.41
CA PHE A 9 16.14 12.68 15.70
C PHE A 9 15.35 11.36 15.63
N LEU A 10 15.99 10.26 15.29
CA LEU A 10 15.34 8.95 15.19
C LEU A 10 14.92 8.44 16.58
N ARG A 11 15.79 8.58 17.60
CA ARG A 11 15.48 8.22 18.99
C ARG A 11 14.29 9.01 19.54
N ALA A 12 14.23 10.32 19.31
CA ALA A 12 13.13 11.16 19.76
C ALA A 12 11.76 10.78 19.16
N ASN A 13 11.75 10.06 18.04
CA ASN A 13 10.55 9.65 17.32
C ASN A 13 10.29 8.13 17.38
N GLY A 14 11.06 7.37 18.18
CA GLY A 14 10.92 5.92 18.30
C GLY A 14 11.33 5.14 17.04
N LEU A 15 12.25 5.68 16.25
CA LEU A 15 12.73 5.12 14.98
C LEU A 15 14.23 4.75 15.01
N GLU A 16 14.77 4.57 16.22
CA GLU A 16 16.19 4.30 16.48
C GLU A 16 16.74 3.06 15.77
N GLU A 17 15.88 2.06 15.49
CA GLU A 17 16.24 0.84 14.76
C GLU A 17 16.76 1.11 13.33
N TYR A 18 16.38 2.23 12.73
CA TYR A 18 16.79 2.60 11.37
C TYR A 18 18.13 3.34 11.33
N TYR A 19 18.65 3.80 12.47
CA TYR A 19 19.85 4.63 12.54
C TYR A 19 21.07 4.02 11.84
N PRO A 20 21.42 2.73 12.02
CA PRO A 20 22.55 2.13 11.31
C PRO A 20 22.42 2.15 9.78
N ARG A 21 21.18 2.13 9.28
CA ARG A 21 20.90 2.14 7.83
C ARG A 21 20.96 3.54 7.24
N PHE A 22 20.57 4.57 7.99
CA PHE A 22 20.78 5.97 7.59
C PHE A 22 22.27 6.33 7.53
N MET A 23 23.06 5.88 8.51
CA MET A 23 24.52 6.04 8.50
C MET A 23 25.17 5.33 7.29
N ALA A 24 24.70 4.13 6.94
CA ALA A 24 25.20 3.41 5.76
C ALA A 24 24.92 4.13 4.43
N GLN A 25 23.95 5.03 4.40
CA GLN A 25 23.63 5.90 3.25
C GLN A 25 24.31 7.27 3.33
N GLY A 26 25.16 7.51 4.34
CA GLY A 26 25.88 8.76 4.57
C GLY A 26 24.98 9.92 5.02
N ALA A 27 23.87 9.61 5.70
CA ALA A 27 22.94 10.60 6.25
C ALA A 27 23.16 10.73 7.77
N ASP A 28 24.22 11.44 8.14
CA ASP A 28 24.69 11.56 9.53
C ASP A 28 23.96 12.70 10.26
N ALA A 29 23.53 13.74 9.53
CA ALA A 29 22.76 14.85 10.04
C ALA A 29 21.38 14.96 9.37
N LEU A 30 20.42 15.54 10.08
CA LEU A 30 19.07 15.75 9.55
C LEU A 30 19.05 16.68 8.32
N GLU A 31 20.06 17.54 8.17
CA GLU A 31 20.22 18.45 7.03
C GLU A 31 20.55 17.71 5.72
N ASP A 32 21.28 16.60 5.80
CA ASP A 32 21.66 15.77 4.63
C ASP A 32 20.43 15.19 3.95
N VAL A 33 19.41 14.85 4.74
CA VAL A 33 18.13 14.33 4.27
C VAL A 33 17.22 15.45 3.74
N ARG A 34 17.23 16.62 4.36
CA ARG A 34 16.40 17.76 3.95
C ARG A 34 16.81 18.36 2.60
N GLY A 35 18.11 18.30 2.28
CA GLY A 35 18.64 18.80 1.01
C GLY A 35 18.43 17.86 -0.18
N GLN A 36 18.14 16.58 0.06
CA GLN A 36 18.03 15.57 -0.99
C GLN A 36 16.66 15.57 -1.66
N ARG A 37 16.66 15.51 -3.00
CA ARG A 37 15.44 15.43 -3.85
C ARG A 37 14.73 14.07 -3.80
N GLY A 38 15.15 13.16 -2.93
CA GLY A 38 14.71 11.77 -2.91
C GLY A 38 14.59 11.21 -1.49
N VAL A 39 13.93 11.93 -0.58
CA VAL A 39 13.65 11.42 0.77
C VAL A 39 12.88 10.10 0.70
N ASP A 40 11.99 9.94 -0.28
CA ASP A 40 11.26 8.68 -0.50
C ASP A 40 12.18 7.53 -0.92
N ASP A 41 13.15 7.78 -1.79
CA ASP A 41 14.13 6.78 -2.21
C ASP A 41 15.09 6.41 -1.07
N LEU A 42 15.46 7.39 -0.24
CA LEU A 42 16.25 7.15 0.98
C LEU A 42 15.46 6.29 1.98
N LEU A 43 14.18 6.61 2.20
CA LEU A 43 13.31 5.85 3.09
C LEU A 43 13.09 4.42 2.59
N ASP A 44 13.10 4.22 1.27
CA ASP A 44 13.06 2.89 0.66
C ASP A 44 14.39 2.14 0.86
N SER A 45 15.51 2.80 0.63
CA SER A 45 16.86 2.23 0.79
C SER A 45 17.17 1.79 2.23
N VAL A 46 16.70 2.55 3.23
CA VAL A 46 16.82 2.17 4.65
C VAL A 46 15.75 1.16 5.09
N GLY A 47 14.83 0.79 4.20
CA GLY A 47 13.76 -0.17 4.44
C GLY A 47 12.66 0.34 5.37
N MET A 48 12.54 1.67 5.53
CA MET A 48 11.48 2.28 6.35
C MET A 48 10.13 2.25 5.63
N THR A 49 10.11 2.20 4.29
CA THR A 49 8.89 2.04 3.46
C THR A 49 8.10 0.77 3.76
N ALA A 50 8.75 -0.27 4.33
CA ALA A 50 8.11 -1.49 4.78
C ALA A 50 7.12 -1.26 5.93
N ASN A 51 7.25 -0.15 6.68
CA ASN A 51 6.31 0.23 7.73
C ASN A 51 5.70 1.62 7.43
N PRO A 52 4.47 1.67 6.87
CA PRO A 52 3.79 2.94 6.55
C PRO A 52 3.58 3.85 7.76
N GLY A 53 3.50 3.29 8.97
CA GLY A 53 3.45 4.04 10.22
C GLY A 53 4.76 4.77 10.49
N HIS A 54 5.88 4.09 10.35
CA HIS A 54 7.22 4.67 10.54
C HIS A 54 7.53 5.72 9.47
N VAL A 55 7.12 5.49 8.21
CA VAL A 55 7.22 6.52 7.14
C VAL A 55 6.43 7.78 7.50
N ARG A 56 5.21 7.63 8.04
CA ARG A 56 4.39 8.76 8.46
C ARG A 56 5.03 9.49 9.63
N THR A 57 5.44 8.77 10.67
CA THR A 57 6.12 9.33 11.85
C THR A 57 7.38 10.09 11.44
N PHE A 58 8.22 9.51 10.59
CA PHE A 58 9.44 10.14 10.08
C PHE A 58 9.14 11.40 9.28
N LYS A 59 8.22 11.36 8.31
CA LYS A 59 7.87 12.52 7.48
C LYS A 59 7.21 13.63 8.30
N THR A 60 6.34 13.28 9.24
CA THR A 60 5.71 14.23 10.14
C THR A 60 6.76 14.89 11.03
N ALA A 61 7.67 14.12 11.64
CA ALA A 61 8.77 14.64 12.44
C ALA A 61 9.75 15.49 11.61
N LEU A 62 10.04 15.09 10.36
CA LEU A 62 10.92 15.83 9.45
C LEU A 62 10.29 17.18 9.07
N SER A 63 8.98 17.21 8.85
CA SER A 63 8.22 18.44 8.56
C SER A 63 8.03 19.33 9.80
N ALA A 64 7.88 18.74 10.99
CA ALA A 64 7.72 19.47 12.25
C ALA A 64 9.05 20.07 12.74
N SER A 65 10.16 19.37 12.49
CA SER A 65 11.51 19.86 12.81
C SER A 65 11.99 20.93 11.80
N GLY A 66 11.34 21.07 10.65
CA GLY A 66 11.62 22.08 9.63
C GLY A 66 10.58 23.20 9.68
N GLY A 67 10.82 24.22 10.51
CA GLY A 67 9.94 25.38 10.58
C GLY A 67 9.74 26.04 9.21
N GLY A 68 8.48 26.09 8.76
CA GLY A 68 7.90 27.05 7.81
C GLY A 68 8.61 27.24 6.46
N GLY A 69 8.02 26.72 5.39
CA GLY A 69 8.47 27.06 4.04
C GLY A 69 7.61 26.48 2.94
N ASP A 70 6.51 27.15 2.63
CA ASP A 70 5.68 26.95 1.43
C ASP A 70 6.51 27.22 0.16
N GLY A 71 7.28 26.21 -0.24
CA GLY A 71 8.22 26.27 -1.36
C GLY A 71 7.64 25.69 -2.64
N LYS A 72 6.40 26.07 -3.00
CA LYS A 72 5.75 25.73 -4.27
C LYS A 72 6.55 26.36 -5.42
N LYS A 73 7.62 25.69 -5.87
CA LYS A 73 8.36 26.03 -7.08
C LYS A 73 7.45 25.80 -8.30
N LYS A 74 6.66 26.82 -8.63
CA LYS A 74 5.99 26.99 -9.92
C LYS A 74 7.06 26.90 -11.02
N ARG A 75 6.95 25.87 -11.85
CA ARG A 75 7.65 25.79 -13.13
C ARG A 75 7.22 26.99 -13.98
N LYS A 76 8.21 27.76 -14.42
CA LYS A 76 8.10 28.87 -15.37
C LYS A 76 7.65 28.34 -16.74
N LYS A 77 6.43 28.66 -17.17
CA LYS A 77 6.04 28.79 -18.60
C LYS A 77 4.68 29.48 -18.72
N GLY A 78 4.63 30.59 -19.46
CA GLY A 78 3.40 31.29 -19.83
C GLY A 78 3.43 32.76 -19.41
N ALA A 79 3.33 33.65 -20.39
CA ALA A 79 3.46 35.10 -20.26
C ALA A 79 2.38 35.73 -19.38
N ALA A 80 2.69 36.89 -18.80
CA ALA A 80 1.76 37.69 -18.01
C ALA A 80 0.68 38.31 -18.91
N PRO A 81 -0.60 38.38 -18.49
CA PRO A 81 -1.57 39.29 -19.06
C PRO A 81 -1.62 40.62 -18.28
N ASP A 82 -1.84 41.68 -19.06
CA ASP A 82 -2.03 43.09 -18.72
C ASP A 82 -3.17 43.32 -17.69
N PRO A 83 -3.14 44.35 -16.81
CA PRO A 83 -4.07 44.50 -15.71
C PRO A 83 -5.38 45.22 -16.07
N ASN A 84 -5.88 45.10 -17.31
CA ASN A 84 -7.07 45.86 -17.74
C ASN A 84 -8.03 45.07 -18.64
N GLU A 85 -8.66 44.00 -18.13
CA GLU A 85 -9.88 43.42 -18.72
C GLU A 85 -10.85 42.90 -17.63
N PRO A 86 -12.17 43.00 -17.86
CA PRO A 86 -13.21 42.74 -16.86
C PRO A 86 -13.30 41.25 -16.50
N GLY A 87 -13.36 40.97 -15.19
CA GLY A 87 -13.30 39.62 -14.64
C GLY A 87 -14.41 38.69 -15.14
N LEU A 88 -14.00 37.57 -15.75
CA LEU A 88 -14.90 36.46 -16.05
C LEU A 88 -15.41 35.83 -14.75
N ASP A 89 -16.73 35.67 -14.69
CA ASP A 89 -17.47 35.09 -13.57
C ASP A 89 -16.93 33.67 -13.24
N PRO A 90 -16.50 33.40 -11.99
CA PRO A 90 -15.97 32.10 -11.56
C PRO A 90 -16.89 30.91 -11.89
N ALA A 91 -18.19 31.15 -12.11
CA ALA A 91 -19.13 30.13 -12.55
C ALA A 91 -18.81 29.54 -13.95
N GLU A 92 -18.28 30.33 -14.89
CA GLU A 92 -17.91 29.83 -16.21
C GLU A 92 -16.60 29.05 -16.20
N ALA A 93 -15.63 29.46 -15.39
CA ALA A 93 -14.38 28.73 -15.20
C ALA A 93 -14.62 27.33 -14.62
N ILE A 94 -15.58 27.20 -13.69
CA ILE A 94 -15.98 25.90 -13.12
C ILE A 94 -16.69 25.04 -14.17
N ARG A 95 -17.55 25.61 -15.02
CA ARG A 95 -18.20 24.87 -16.12
C ARG A 95 -17.18 24.36 -17.15
N GLN A 96 -16.18 25.16 -17.50
CA GLN A 96 -15.12 24.74 -18.41
C GLN A 96 -14.22 23.66 -17.78
N ALA A 97 -13.93 23.73 -16.49
CA ALA A 97 -13.20 22.68 -15.77
C ALA A 97 -13.99 21.35 -15.67
N MET A 98 -15.31 21.43 -15.48
CA MET A 98 -16.19 20.25 -15.50
C MET A 98 -16.33 19.64 -16.90
N ALA A 99 -16.34 20.47 -17.96
CA ALA A 99 -16.34 20.00 -19.33
C ALA A 99 -15.02 19.32 -19.72
N ALA A 100 -13.87 19.87 -19.28
CA ALA A 100 -12.55 19.29 -19.53
C ALA A 100 -12.32 17.95 -18.78
N SER A 101 -12.96 17.76 -17.63
CA SER A 101 -12.86 16.53 -16.84
C SER A 101 -13.63 15.35 -17.44
N LYS A 102 -14.57 15.61 -18.37
CA LYS A 102 -15.37 14.58 -19.04
C LYS A 102 -14.61 13.84 -20.16
N HIS A 103 -13.45 14.34 -20.59
CA HIS A 103 -12.63 13.72 -21.63
C HIS A 103 -11.35 13.03 -21.13
N ARG A 104 -11.13 12.96 -19.81
CA ARG A 104 -9.95 12.30 -19.23
C ARG A 104 -10.36 11.15 -18.32
N GLY A 105 -10.79 10.05 -18.94
CA GLY A 105 -10.93 8.77 -18.25
C GLY A 105 -9.59 8.31 -17.69
N GLY A 106 -9.53 8.01 -16.40
CA GLY A 106 -8.32 7.52 -15.75
C GLY A 106 -8.43 7.58 -14.24
N GLY A 107 -8.64 6.42 -13.62
CA GLY A 107 -8.98 6.26 -12.22
C GLY A 107 -7.88 6.70 -11.25
N SER A 108 -8.34 7.18 -10.09
CA SER A 108 -7.58 7.14 -8.85
C SER A 108 -8.54 6.83 -7.71
N LEU A 109 -8.02 6.02 -6.80
CA LEU A 109 -8.66 5.42 -5.65
C LEU A 109 -9.30 6.47 -4.73
N GLY A 110 -10.60 6.37 -4.54
CA GLY A 110 -11.36 7.08 -3.52
C GLY A 110 -12.65 6.32 -3.27
N GLY A 111 -12.86 5.85 -2.04
CA GLY A 111 -14.03 5.05 -1.70
C GLY A 111 -15.35 5.78 -1.94
N GLY A 112 -16.36 5.03 -2.37
CA GLY A 112 -17.75 5.48 -2.34
C GLY A 112 -18.57 5.10 -3.56
N ALA A 113 -19.62 4.32 -3.30
CA ALA A 113 -20.81 4.10 -4.12
C ALA A 113 -20.63 3.28 -5.41
N TRP A 114 -20.90 1.97 -5.27
CA TRP A 114 -21.65 1.24 -6.28
C TRP A 114 -22.91 2.05 -6.62
N ARG A 115 -23.00 2.58 -7.83
CA ARG A 115 -24.27 2.99 -8.40
C ARG A 115 -24.95 1.73 -8.92
N ASP A 116 -25.74 1.10 -8.06
CA ASP A 116 -26.93 0.39 -8.52
C ASP A 116 -28.01 1.45 -8.76
N ASP A 117 -28.31 1.70 -10.02
CA ASP A 117 -29.48 2.46 -10.47
C ASP A 117 -30.76 1.64 -10.21
N ASN A 118 -31.13 1.37 -8.93
CA ASN A 118 -32.52 1.11 -8.53
C ASN A 118 -32.77 1.00 -7.00
N ALA A 119 -32.11 1.78 -6.15
CA ALA A 119 -32.47 1.85 -4.72
C ALA A 119 -33.11 3.19 -4.37
N ALA A 120 -34.33 3.13 -3.83
CA ALA A 120 -35.21 4.26 -3.57
C ALA A 120 -34.58 5.35 -2.69
N ARG A 121 -34.87 6.59 -3.08
CA ARG A 121 -34.52 7.88 -2.47
C ARG A 121 -34.77 7.91 -0.95
N PRO A 122 -33.76 8.17 -0.08
CA PRO A 122 -34.02 8.50 1.31
C PRO A 122 -34.48 9.95 1.44
N THR A 123 -35.63 10.14 2.07
CA THR A 123 -36.20 11.43 2.44
C THR A 123 -35.43 12.09 3.59
N ALA A 124 -35.49 13.42 3.62
CA ALA A 124 -34.67 14.32 4.43
C ALA A 124 -35.04 14.36 5.93
N ALA A 125 -34.93 13.23 6.63
CA ALA A 125 -35.04 13.16 8.09
C ALA A 125 -33.99 12.20 8.66
N GLY A 126 -32.80 12.73 8.95
CA GLY A 126 -31.71 11.92 9.49
C GLY A 126 -30.36 12.64 9.57
N ARG A 127 -30.35 13.92 9.97
CA ARG A 127 -29.13 14.61 10.35
C ARG A 127 -28.78 14.19 11.78
N ALA A 128 -27.97 13.14 11.93
CA ALA A 128 -27.30 12.81 13.18
C ALA A 128 -25.87 12.32 12.84
N GLY A 129 -24.89 12.97 13.46
CA GLY A 129 -23.48 12.91 13.07
C GLY A 129 -22.87 11.51 13.09
N LEU A 130 -22.12 11.19 12.04
CA LEU A 130 -21.22 10.05 11.98
C LEU A 130 -19.80 10.56 11.80
N GLY A 131 -19.25 11.12 12.87
CA GLY A 131 -17.81 11.11 13.10
C GLY A 131 -17.42 9.70 13.53
N VAL A 132 -17.37 8.76 12.58
CA VAL A 132 -16.84 7.42 12.84
C VAL A 132 -15.33 7.48 12.62
N ASN A 133 -14.60 7.48 13.72
CA ASN A 133 -13.15 7.30 13.72
C ASN A 133 -12.81 6.04 12.92
N GLY A 134 -12.09 6.21 11.80
CA GLY A 134 -11.66 5.09 10.94
C GLY A 134 -10.84 4.03 11.71
N ASP A 135 -10.25 4.41 12.84
CA ASP A 135 -9.48 3.56 13.73
C ASP A 135 -10.33 2.47 14.44
N ALA A 136 -11.57 2.79 14.81
CA ALA A 136 -12.49 1.83 15.43
C ALA A 136 -12.97 0.76 14.43
N VAL A 137 -13.12 1.13 13.16
CA VAL A 137 -13.51 0.20 12.08
C VAL A 137 -12.35 -0.74 11.76
N VAL A 138 -11.12 -0.24 11.71
CA VAL A 138 -9.92 -1.06 11.50
C VAL A 138 -9.69 -2.01 12.69
N GLY A 139 -9.86 -1.55 13.94
CA GLY A 139 -9.81 -2.39 15.13
C GLY A 139 -10.86 -3.51 15.17
N SER A 140 -12.10 -3.26 14.70
CA SER A 140 -13.18 -4.25 14.65
C SER A 140 -13.02 -5.30 13.54
N ILE A 141 -12.34 -4.97 12.45
CA ILE A 141 -12.01 -5.93 11.39
C ILE A 141 -10.82 -6.80 11.81
N ASN A 142 -9.81 -6.19 12.42
CA ASN A 142 -8.60 -6.85 12.91
C ASN A 142 -8.85 -7.81 14.07
N THR A 143 -9.95 -7.66 14.81
CA THR A 143 -10.38 -8.61 15.86
C THR A 143 -11.18 -9.79 15.31
N ARG A 144 -11.80 -9.66 14.13
CA ARG A 144 -12.49 -10.75 13.43
C ARG A 144 -11.54 -11.63 12.61
N ILE A 145 -10.47 -11.05 12.09
CA ILE A 145 -9.37 -11.77 11.44
C ILE A 145 -8.37 -12.14 12.55
N GLY A 146 -8.55 -13.30 13.19
CA GLY A 146 -7.67 -13.77 14.26
C GLY A 146 -6.19 -13.78 13.84
N LEU A 147 -5.27 -13.81 14.82
CA LEU A 147 -3.84 -13.93 14.52
C LEU A 147 -3.51 -15.33 14.01
N ALA A 148 -2.47 -15.43 13.17
CA ALA A 148 -1.95 -16.70 12.71
C ALA A 148 -1.30 -17.45 13.88
N GLU A 149 -1.61 -18.74 14.00
CA GLU A 149 -0.96 -19.62 14.97
C GLU A 149 0.46 -19.98 14.51
N GLU A 150 1.30 -20.46 15.41
CA GLU A 150 2.69 -20.82 15.11
C GLU A 150 2.80 -21.87 13.99
N ALA A 151 1.92 -22.89 14.00
CA ALA A 151 1.86 -23.89 12.94
C ALA A 151 1.54 -23.28 11.57
N GLU A 152 0.63 -22.31 11.52
CA GLU A 152 0.27 -21.60 10.28
C GLU A 152 1.43 -20.75 9.77
N ILE A 153 2.18 -20.09 10.65
CA ILE A 153 3.39 -19.33 10.31
C ILE A 153 4.44 -20.24 9.67
N HIS A 154 4.65 -21.43 10.25
CA HIS A 154 5.55 -22.42 9.66
C HIS A 154 5.08 -22.91 8.29
N ASP A 155 3.78 -23.13 8.11
CA ASP A 155 3.21 -23.53 6.82
C ASP A 155 3.35 -22.43 5.77
N ILE A 156 3.13 -21.15 6.13
CA ILE A 156 3.36 -20.01 5.24
C ILE A 156 4.81 -20.00 4.74
N LEU A 157 5.77 -20.09 5.66
CA LEU A 157 7.19 -20.10 5.31
C LEU A 157 7.58 -21.34 4.49
N ARG A 158 7.00 -22.50 4.79
CA ARG A 158 7.19 -23.73 4.01
C ARG A 158 6.70 -23.55 2.58
N HIS A 159 5.47 -23.06 2.40
CA HIS A 159 4.89 -22.82 1.08
C HIS A 159 5.64 -21.74 0.32
N PHE A 160 6.16 -20.71 1.00
CA PHE A 160 7.00 -19.71 0.38
C PHE A 160 8.29 -20.31 -0.19
N ARG A 161 9.01 -21.11 0.62
CA ARG A 161 10.24 -21.80 0.18
C ARG A 161 9.98 -22.76 -0.98
N SER A 162 8.84 -23.44 -0.97
CA SER A 162 8.46 -24.31 -2.09
C SER A 162 7.82 -23.55 -3.24
N GLN A 163 7.69 -22.22 -3.22
CA GLN A 163 7.00 -21.45 -4.26
C GLN A 163 5.56 -21.95 -4.53
N ASP A 164 4.84 -22.34 -3.47
CA ASP A 164 3.42 -22.74 -3.52
C ASP A 164 2.52 -21.60 -3.04
N PHE A 165 2.55 -20.50 -3.78
CA PHE A 165 1.86 -19.27 -3.40
C PHE A 165 0.33 -19.39 -3.45
N LEU A 166 -0.19 -20.30 -4.27
CA LEU A 166 -1.64 -20.57 -4.31
C LEU A 166 -2.11 -21.13 -2.98
N ARG A 167 -1.44 -22.18 -2.49
CA ARG A 167 -1.76 -22.78 -1.21
C ARG A 167 -1.47 -21.83 -0.05
N MET A 168 -0.36 -21.11 -0.12
CA MET A 168 0.01 -20.10 0.88
C MET A 168 -1.06 -19.03 1.08
N LEU A 169 -1.67 -18.54 0.01
CA LEU A 169 -2.73 -17.52 0.06
C LEU A 169 -4.15 -18.12 0.19
N GLY A 170 -4.28 -19.45 0.30
CA GLY A 170 -5.58 -20.12 0.30
C GLY A 170 -6.39 -19.84 -0.97
N LEU A 171 -5.71 -19.77 -2.11
CA LEU A 171 -6.30 -19.76 -3.45
C LEU A 171 -6.54 -21.21 -3.91
N PRO A 172 -7.51 -21.44 -4.82
CA PRO A 172 -7.67 -22.76 -5.42
C PRO A 172 -6.37 -23.21 -6.11
N GLY A 173 -6.14 -24.53 -6.09
CA GLY A 173 -5.01 -25.14 -6.79
C GLY A 173 -5.13 -25.05 -8.30
N ALA A 174 -4.14 -25.57 -9.02
CA ALA A 174 -4.14 -25.51 -10.48
C ALA A 174 -5.39 -26.19 -11.08
N PRO A 175 -6.13 -25.52 -12.00
CA PRO A 175 -7.33 -26.04 -12.63
C PRO A 175 -6.95 -27.02 -13.76
N VAL A 176 -6.50 -28.19 -13.36
CA VAL A 176 -6.14 -29.31 -14.25
C VAL A 176 -7.31 -30.29 -14.29
N ASP A 177 -7.78 -30.63 -15.50
CA ASP A 177 -8.82 -31.64 -15.69
C ASP A 177 -8.25 -33.07 -15.69
N THR A 178 -9.13 -34.07 -15.77
CA THR A 178 -8.74 -35.49 -15.79
C THR A 178 -7.88 -35.89 -16.99
N TYR A 179 -7.82 -35.05 -18.03
CA TYR A 179 -7.04 -35.28 -19.24
C TYR A 179 -5.74 -34.45 -19.26
N GLY A 180 -5.41 -33.74 -18.18
CA GLY A 180 -4.21 -32.91 -18.06
C GLY A 180 -4.33 -31.53 -18.72
N LYS A 181 -5.51 -31.14 -19.21
CA LYS A 181 -5.73 -29.80 -19.77
C LYS A 181 -5.85 -28.77 -18.65
N VAL A 182 -5.23 -27.62 -18.85
CA VAL A 182 -5.17 -26.54 -17.85
C VAL A 182 -5.90 -25.30 -18.32
N GLU A 183 -6.84 -24.78 -17.53
CA GLU A 183 -7.61 -23.57 -17.86
C GLU A 183 -7.55 -22.48 -16.78
N TRP A 184 -6.67 -21.50 -16.97
CA TRP A 184 -6.45 -20.42 -16.00
C TRP A 184 -7.41 -19.23 -16.12
N GLN A 185 -8.18 -19.11 -17.22
CA GLN A 185 -8.87 -17.87 -17.59
C GLN A 185 -9.79 -17.31 -16.50
N ASN A 186 -10.55 -18.19 -15.82
CA ASN A 186 -11.48 -17.81 -14.76
C ASN A 186 -10.92 -18.02 -13.34
N HIS A 187 -9.66 -18.45 -13.23
CA HIS A 187 -9.04 -18.76 -11.95
C HIS A 187 -8.83 -17.50 -11.10
N MET A 188 -9.04 -17.61 -9.79
CA MET A 188 -8.94 -16.48 -8.85
C MET A 188 -7.57 -15.79 -8.87
N VAL A 189 -6.49 -16.53 -9.16
CA VAL A 189 -5.14 -15.97 -9.28
C VAL A 189 -5.01 -14.92 -10.40
N ASN A 190 -5.90 -14.96 -11.41
CA ASN A 190 -5.92 -13.98 -12.49
C ASN A 190 -6.81 -12.77 -12.21
N LYS A 191 -7.45 -12.73 -11.03
CA LYS A 191 -8.22 -11.59 -10.54
C LYS A 191 -7.35 -10.80 -9.56
N PRO A 192 -6.75 -9.65 -9.94
CA PRO A 192 -5.82 -8.94 -9.07
C PRO A 192 -6.41 -8.55 -7.71
N GLY A 193 -7.70 -8.20 -7.68
CA GLY A 193 -8.42 -7.87 -6.44
C GLY A 193 -8.51 -9.04 -5.45
N GLU A 194 -8.65 -10.27 -5.94
CA GLU A 194 -8.69 -11.47 -5.08
C GLU A 194 -7.33 -11.76 -4.45
N VAL A 195 -6.26 -11.72 -5.27
CA VAL A 195 -4.88 -11.92 -4.78
C VAL A 195 -4.53 -10.86 -3.74
N ALA A 196 -4.85 -9.60 -4.02
CA ALA A 196 -4.60 -8.48 -3.10
C ALA A 196 -5.42 -8.59 -1.80
N MET A 197 -6.68 -9.05 -1.88
CA MET A 197 -7.52 -9.23 -0.71
C MET A 197 -7.00 -10.38 0.17
N LYS A 198 -6.68 -11.53 -0.44
CA LYS A 198 -6.14 -12.70 0.26
C LYS A 198 -4.80 -12.39 0.92
N SER A 199 -3.90 -11.71 0.22
CA SER A 199 -2.62 -11.30 0.80
C SER A 199 -2.79 -10.31 1.94
N LYS A 200 -3.67 -9.31 1.80
CA LYS A 200 -3.94 -8.35 2.88
C LYS A 200 -4.50 -9.02 4.13
N VAL A 201 -5.45 -9.94 3.97
CA VAL A 201 -5.99 -10.73 5.09
C VAL A 201 -4.86 -11.51 5.76
N MET A 202 -4.00 -12.17 4.98
CA MET A 202 -2.89 -12.95 5.54
C MET A 202 -1.86 -12.07 6.26
N CYS A 203 -1.47 -10.93 5.67
CA CYS A 203 -0.61 -9.92 6.31
C CYS A 203 -1.15 -9.49 7.67
N LEU A 204 -2.46 -9.27 7.80
CA LEU A 204 -3.09 -8.90 9.08
C LEU A 204 -3.03 -10.02 10.14
N ARG A 205 -2.99 -11.28 9.72
CA ARG A 205 -2.87 -12.45 10.62
C ARG A 205 -1.44 -12.63 11.14
N VAL A 206 -0.44 -12.37 10.29
CA VAL A 206 1.00 -12.50 10.63
C VAL A 206 1.66 -11.16 10.97
N GLU A 207 0.87 -10.11 11.20
CA GLU A 207 1.35 -8.75 11.47
C GLU A 207 2.34 -8.74 12.65
N PRO A 208 3.63 -8.38 12.44
CA PRO A 208 4.68 -8.56 13.46
C PRO A 208 4.47 -7.73 14.73
N SER A 209 3.79 -6.59 14.60
CA SER A 209 3.43 -5.74 15.74
C SER A 209 2.36 -6.35 16.65
N ARG A 210 1.66 -7.38 16.18
CA ARG A 210 0.51 -8.01 16.87
C ARG A 210 0.73 -9.49 17.17
N ASN A 211 1.52 -10.18 16.34
CA ASN A 211 1.76 -11.60 16.46
C ASN A 211 3.04 -11.85 17.29
N PRO A 212 2.96 -12.59 18.41
CA PRO A 212 4.10 -12.79 19.31
C PRO A 212 5.16 -13.75 18.75
N SER A 213 4.90 -14.45 17.63
CA SER A 213 5.87 -15.37 17.06
C SER A 213 7.12 -14.64 16.55
N PRO A 214 8.33 -15.15 16.83
CA PRO A 214 9.57 -14.55 16.32
C PRO A 214 9.67 -14.63 14.79
N LEU A 215 8.92 -15.54 14.16
CA LEU A 215 8.91 -15.74 12.70
C LEU A 215 7.83 -14.91 11.99
N ALA A 216 7.04 -14.12 12.72
CA ALA A 216 5.96 -13.32 12.14
C ALA A 216 6.48 -12.32 11.09
N ALA A 217 7.62 -11.67 11.34
CA ALA A 217 8.25 -10.75 10.40
C ALA A 217 8.62 -11.42 9.07
N ASP A 218 9.23 -12.61 9.13
CA ASP A 218 9.61 -13.37 7.94
C ASP A 218 8.37 -13.84 7.17
N ALA A 219 7.35 -14.32 7.87
CA ALA A 219 6.10 -14.74 7.25
C ALA A 219 5.35 -13.57 6.60
N TYR A 220 5.36 -12.41 7.24
CA TYR A 220 4.79 -11.18 6.68
C TYR A 220 5.49 -10.77 5.38
N ALA A 221 6.83 -10.75 5.38
CA ALA A 221 7.63 -10.47 4.19
C ALA A 221 7.37 -11.49 3.06
N ALA A 222 7.29 -12.78 3.40
CA ALA A 222 6.97 -13.85 2.46
C ALA A 222 5.59 -13.66 1.79
N VAL A 223 4.57 -13.26 2.54
CA VAL A 223 3.23 -12.99 2.02
C VAL A 223 3.23 -11.81 1.06
N ILE A 224 3.94 -10.73 1.39
CA ILE A 224 4.09 -9.56 0.51
C ILE A 224 4.77 -9.95 -0.79
N GLU A 225 5.88 -10.69 -0.71
CA GLU A 225 6.65 -11.07 -1.89
C GLU A 225 5.86 -12.01 -2.80
N ALA A 226 5.18 -13.01 -2.25
CA ALA A 226 4.32 -13.88 -3.04
C ALA A 226 3.17 -13.12 -3.72
N ALA A 227 2.58 -12.15 -3.03
CA ALA A 227 1.54 -11.31 -3.61
C ALA A 227 2.08 -10.45 -4.75
N ARG A 228 3.29 -9.89 -4.60
CA ARG A 228 4.01 -9.14 -5.64
C ARG A 228 4.23 -10.03 -6.87
N VAL A 229 4.74 -11.24 -6.67
CA VAL A 229 4.99 -12.20 -7.76
C VAL A 229 3.70 -12.59 -8.47
N LEU A 230 2.62 -12.89 -7.75
CA LEU A 230 1.34 -13.30 -8.35
C LEU A 230 0.60 -12.16 -9.08
N GLN A 231 0.86 -10.91 -8.70
CA GLN A 231 0.29 -9.73 -9.38
C GLN A 231 1.09 -9.36 -10.64
N ASP A 232 2.37 -9.71 -10.70
CA ASP A 232 3.18 -9.52 -11.89
C ASP A 232 2.86 -10.56 -12.98
N LYS A 233 2.69 -10.11 -14.23
CA LYS A 233 2.26 -10.98 -15.32
C LYS A 233 3.32 -11.99 -15.75
N GLU A 234 4.59 -11.65 -15.63
CA GLU A 234 5.70 -12.50 -16.08
C GLU A 234 6.22 -13.36 -14.92
N ALA A 235 6.39 -12.79 -13.73
CA ALA A 235 6.88 -13.49 -12.56
C ALA A 235 5.91 -14.58 -12.07
N LYS A 236 4.60 -14.42 -12.27
CA LYS A 236 3.63 -15.46 -11.90
C LYS A 236 3.68 -16.70 -12.80
N LYS A 237 4.14 -16.59 -14.05
CA LYS A 237 4.16 -17.73 -15.01
C LYS A 237 4.89 -18.96 -14.46
N PRO A 238 6.14 -18.88 -13.98
CA PRO A 238 6.84 -20.04 -13.41
C PRO A 238 6.12 -20.61 -12.18
N ILE A 239 5.51 -19.76 -11.34
CA ILE A 239 4.73 -20.22 -10.18
C ILE A 239 3.53 -21.06 -10.62
N LEU A 240 2.79 -20.60 -11.63
CA LEU A 240 1.65 -21.34 -12.16
C LEU A 240 2.09 -22.65 -12.83
N THR A 241 3.21 -22.66 -13.54
CA THR A 241 3.78 -23.90 -14.11
C THR A 241 4.11 -24.91 -13.02
N LEU A 242 4.78 -24.51 -11.94
CA LEU A 242 5.07 -25.39 -10.81
C LEU A 242 3.80 -25.90 -10.13
N ALA A 243 2.76 -25.07 -10.03
CA ALA A 243 1.47 -25.49 -9.49
C ALA A 243 0.78 -26.54 -10.35
N VAL A 244 0.86 -26.44 -11.68
CA VAL A 244 0.37 -27.49 -12.59
C VAL A 244 1.16 -28.77 -12.38
N GLN A 245 2.49 -28.69 -12.35
CA GLN A 245 3.35 -29.85 -12.19
C GLN A 245 3.02 -30.62 -10.91
N ARG A 246 2.93 -29.94 -9.76
CA ARG A 246 2.50 -30.56 -8.49
C ARG A 246 1.13 -31.22 -8.62
N ARG A 247 0.18 -30.56 -9.28
CA ARG A 247 -1.18 -31.09 -9.41
C ARG A 247 -1.21 -32.35 -10.27
N VAL A 248 -0.40 -32.41 -11.33
CA VAL A 248 -0.27 -33.60 -12.17
C VAL A 248 0.44 -34.73 -11.42
N ASP A 249 1.48 -34.41 -10.63
CA ASP A 249 2.19 -35.40 -9.81
C ASP A 249 1.31 -36.00 -8.69
N ASP A 250 0.28 -35.26 -8.24
CA ASP A 250 -0.68 -35.68 -7.21
C ASP A 250 -1.88 -36.49 -7.76
N MET A 251 -2.08 -36.56 -9.08
CA MET A 251 -3.22 -37.23 -9.75
C MET A 251 -2.92 -38.68 -10.12
#